data_AF-A0A2N8PIL0-F1
#
_entry.id   AF-A0A2N8PIL0-F1
#
_cell.length_a   1.000
_cell.length_b   1.000
_cell.length_c   1.000
_cell.angle_alpha   90.00
_cell.angle_beta   90.00
_cell.angle_gamma   90.00
#
_symmetry.space_group_name_H-M   'P 1'
#
loop_
_entity.id
_entity.type
_entity.pdbx_description
1 polymer ?
#
loop_
_entity_poly.entity_id
_entity_poly.type
_entity_poly.pdbx_seq_one_letter_code
_entity_poly.pdbx_strand_id
1 'polypeptide(L)'
;MPADSVLQIKVTLTDIRPPVWRRLQVPADLTLDRLHLVIQQAMGWENYHMHLFETPAGDYGRRDSELGHRDERKVPLHAVAPAAGDKISYTYDFGDDWGHRIEVEKALPRDPETAYPRCLTGRRACPPEDCGGPWGYANFLEAITDPEHEEHDELLEWVGGAFDPSQFDVEDINKRLTAQ
;
A
#
# COMPACT_ATOMS: atom_id res chain seq x y z
N MET A 1 13.00 5.63 -19.94
CA MET A 1 13.38 6.50 -18.80
C MET A 1 14.86 6.32 -18.49
N PRO A 2 15.55 7.34 -17.95
CA PRO A 2 16.92 7.19 -17.44
C PRO A 2 17.03 6.11 -16.36
N ALA A 3 18.15 5.40 -16.30
CA ALA A 3 18.40 4.34 -15.31
C ALA A 3 18.36 4.88 -13.85
N ASP A 4 18.83 6.10 -13.62
CA ASP A 4 18.80 6.79 -12.32
C ASP A 4 17.58 7.70 -12.18
N SER A 5 16.39 7.12 -12.31
CA SER A 5 15.12 7.84 -12.11
C SER A 5 14.42 7.38 -10.83
N VAL A 6 13.64 8.30 -10.27
CA VAL A 6 12.71 8.05 -9.17
C VAL A 6 11.30 8.29 -9.68
N LEU A 7 10.40 7.37 -9.36
CA LEU A 7 8.98 7.52 -9.62
C LEU A 7 8.30 8.05 -8.35
N GLN A 8 7.64 9.19 -8.48
CA GLN A 8 6.68 9.63 -7.49
C GLN A 8 5.35 8.93 -7.80
N ILE A 9 4.92 8.06 -6.89
CA ILE A 9 3.68 7.32 -7.01
C ILE A 9 2.69 7.73 -5.93
N LYS A 10 1.41 7.68 -6.24
CA LYS A 10 0.33 7.75 -5.27
C LYS A 10 -0.34 6.38 -5.17
N VAL A 11 -0.30 5.80 -3.97
CA VAL A 11 -0.96 4.55 -3.63
C VAL A 11 -2.24 4.90 -2.87
N THR A 12 -3.39 4.52 -3.39
CA THR A 12 -4.70 4.82 -2.80
C THR A 12 -5.47 3.52 -2.57
N LEU A 13 -5.94 3.29 -1.35
CA LEU A 13 -6.87 2.21 -1.05
C LEU A 13 -8.19 2.44 -1.80
N THR A 14 -8.66 1.42 -2.52
CA THR A 14 -9.97 1.46 -3.18
C THR A 14 -11.07 1.13 -2.16
N ASP A 15 -12.31 1.49 -2.50
CA ASP A 15 -13.52 1.14 -1.75
C ASP A 15 -13.61 1.64 -0.30
N ILE A 16 -12.62 2.42 0.16
CA ILE A 16 -12.62 3.13 1.44
C ILE A 16 -12.97 4.60 1.26
N ARG A 17 -13.91 5.10 2.07
CA ARG A 17 -14.28 6.51 2.12
C ARG A 17 -14.33 7.06 3.55
N PRO A 18 -13.86 8.31 3.76
CA PRO A 18 -12.99 9.09 2.85
C PRO A 18 -11.61 8.44 2.58
N PRO A 19 -10.90 8.84 1.52
CA PRO A 19 -9.80 8.03 0.97
C PRO A 19 -8.57 7.97 1.88
N VAL A 20 -8.03 6.77 2.03
CA VAL A 20 -6.71 6.51 2.63
C VAL A 20 -5.68 6.39 1.51
N TRP A 21 -4.57 7.11 1.63
CA TRP A 21 -3.54 7.10 0.58
C TRP A 21 -2.16 7.50 1.09
N ARG A 22 -1.14 7.14 0.33
CA ARG A 22 0.27 7.49 0.53
C ARG A 22 0.86 8.01 -0.78
N ARG A 23 1.70 9.03 -0.72
CA ARG A 23 2.52 9.49 -1.83
C ARG A 23 3.97 9.15 -1.54
N LEU A 24 4.54 8.30 -2.37
CA LEU A 24 5.84 7.71 -2.19
C LEU A 24 6.76 8.13 -3.33
N GLN A 25 8.05 8.16 -3.06
CA GLN A 25 9.10 8.21 -4.05
C GLN A 25 9.89 6.90 -3.97
N VAL A 26 9.94 6.18 -5.09
CA VAL A 26 10.61 4.88 -5.21
C VAL A 26 11.57 4.88 -6.39
N PRO A 27 12.69 4.13 -6.34
CA PRO A 27 13.53 3.94 -7.51
C PRO A 27 12.71 3.37 -8.68
N ALA A 28 12.94 3.86 -9.90
CA ALA A 28 12.18 3.41 -11.08
C ALA A 28 12.45 1.93 -11.44
N ASP A 29 13.63 1.44 -11.07
CA ASP A 29 14.09 0.06 -11.20
C ASP A 29 13.68 -0.85 -10.02
N LEU A 30 12.95 -0.32 -9.03
CA LEU A 30 12.42 -1.10 -7.91
C LEU A 30 11.52 -2.22 -8.45
N THR A 31 11.85 -3.46 -8.12
CA THR A 31 11.06 -4.62 -8.54
C THR A 31 9.73 -4.68 -7.82
N LEU A 32 8.73 -5.32 -8.43
CA LEU A 32 7.37 -5.38 -7.88
C LEU A 32 7.30 -6.08 -6.51
N ASP A 33 8.13 -7.08 -6.23
CA ASP A 33 8.24 -7.68 -4.88
C ASP A 33 8.72 -6.67 -3.83
N ARG A 34 9.66 -5.81 -4.21
CA ARG A 34 10.16 -4.75 -3.34
C ARG A 34 9.16 -3.61 -3.21
N LEU A 35 8.45 -3.28 -4.27
CA LEU A 35 7.34 -2.32 -4.21
C LEU A 35 6.24 -2.81 -3.27
N HIS A 36 5.91 -4.10 -3.28
CA HIS A 36 4.98 -4.69 -2.34
C HIS A 36 5.43 -4.45 -0.89
N LEU A 37 6.70 -4.73 -0.53
CA LEU A 37 7.22 -4.45 0.81
C LEU A 37 7.16 -2.95 1.17
N VAL A 38 7.40 -2.07 0.21
CA VAL A 38 7.26 -0.62 0.41
C VAL A 38 5.82 -0.23 0.71
N ILE A 39 4.85 -0.82 0.01
CA ILE A 39 3.42 -0.59 0.26
C ILE A 39 3.05 -1.11 1.66
N GLN A 40 3.47 -2.32 2.03
CA GLN A 40 3.22 -2.90 3.36
C GLN A 40 3.69 -1.95 4.47
N GLN A 41 4.94 -1.49 4.41
CA GLN A 41 5.47 -0.56 5.43
C GLN A 41 4.79 0.82 5.42
N ALA A 42 4.43 1.33 4.23
CA ALA A 42 3.73 2.61 4.10
C ALA A 42 2.29 2.55 4.61
N MET A 43 1.64 1.38 4.52
CA MET A 43 0.31 1.14 5.06
C MET A 43 0.34 0.72 6.53
N GLY A 44 1.45 0.19 7.04
CA GLY A 44 1.53 -0.34 8.41
C GLY A 44 0.95 -1.76 8.51
N TRP A 45 1.15 -2.55 7.45
CA TRP A 45 0.75 -3.96 7.38
C TRP A 45 1.94 -4.89 7.52
N GLU A 46 1.65 -6.14 7.82
CA GLU A 46 2.61 -7.12 8.34
C GLU A 46 3.07 -8.15 7.28
N ASN A 47 2.53 -8.07 6.07
CA ASN A 47 2.88 -8.96 4.95
C ASN A 47 2.62 -10.45 5.26
N TYR A 48 1.46 -10.75 5.84
CA TYR A 48 1.04 -12.12 6.11
C TYR A 48 0.40 -12.79 4.90
N HIS A 49 -0.25 -12.01 4.05
CA HIS A 49 -1.14 -12.55 3.03
C HIS A 49 -0.56 -12.52 1.62
N MET A 50 -1.25 -13.19 0.70
CA MET A 50 -0.94 -13.15 -0.73
C MET A 50 -1.22 -11.78 -1.33
N HIS A 51 -0.58 -11.49 -2.46
CA HIS A 51 -0.78 -10.25 -3.19
C HIS A 51 -0.62 -10.44 -4.70
N LEU A 52 -1.17 -9.50 -5.46
CA LEU A 52 -1.11 -9.49 -6.92
C LEU A 52 -1.00 -8.05 -7.44
N PHE A 53 -0.17 -7.85 -8.46
CA PHE A 53 -0.18 -6.65 -9.29
C PHE A 53 -0.85 -6.96 -10.62
N GLU A 54 -1.87 -6.19 -10.97
CA GLU A 54 -2.50 -6.24 -12.30
C GLU A 54 -2.05 -5.02 -13.10
N THR A 55 -1.49 -5.28 -14.28
CA THR A 55 -0.87 -4.25 -15.11
C THR A 55 -1.24 -4.42 -16.58
N PRO A 56 -1.09 -3.39 -17.43
CA PRO A 56 -1.26 -3.54 -18.87
C PRO A 56 -0.33 -4.58 -19.51
N ALA A 57 0.81 -4.86 -18.88
CA ALA A 57 1.74 -5.89 -19.35
C ALA A 57 1.30 -7.30 -18.95
N GLY A 58 0.29 -7.44 -18.08
CA GLY A 58 -0.26 -8.66 -17.46
C GLY A 58 -0.01 -8.72 -15.95
N ASP A 59 -0.31 -9.86 -15.34
CA ASP A 59 -0.37 -9.99 -13.88
C ASP A 59 0.93 -10.54 -13.29
N TYR A 60 1.27 -10.06 -12.08
CA TYR A 60 2.51 -10.38 -11.39
C TYR A 60 2.27 -10.60 -9.90
N GLY A 61 2.83 -11.68 -9.37
CA GLY A 61 2.78 -12.00 -7.94
C GLY A 61 3.95 -12.90 -7.56
N ARG A 62 4.00 -13.29 -6.28
CA ARG A 62 5.01 -14.25 -5.80
C ARG A 62 4.90 -15.53 -6.62
N ARG A 63 6.01 -16.00 -7.21
CA ARG A 63 6.02 -17.16 -8.12
C ARG A 63 5.22 -18.33 -7.56
N ASP A 64 4.16 -18.69 -8.29
CA ASP A 64 3.25 -19.79 -7.98
C ASP A 64 2.89 -20.50 -9.31
N SER A 65 2.90 -21.83 -9.32
CA SER A 65 2.63 -22.61 -10.54
C SER A 65 1.14 -22.81 -10.85
N GLU A 66 0.26 -22.56 -9.88
CA GLU A 66 -1.18 -22.83 -9.96
C GLU A 66 -1.98 -21.55 -10.25
N LEU A 67 -1.47 -20.38 -9.86
CA LEU A 67 -2.18 -19.09 -9.96
C LEU A 67 -2.02 -18.36 -11.31
N GLY A 68 -1.19 -18.85 -12.23
CA GLY A 68 -1.11 -18.34 -13.61
C GLY A 68 -0.46 -16.96 -13.81
N HIS A 69 -0.12 -16.24 -12.75
CA HIS A 69 0.59 -14.94 -12.82
C HIS A 69 2.11 -15.11 -12.97
N ARG A 70 2.79 -14.07 -13.46
CA ARG A 70 4.26 -14.08 -13.64
C ARG A 70 4.99 -13.70 -12.36
N ASP A 71 6.27 -14.07 -12.28
CA ASP A 71 7.15 -13.80 -11.13
C ASP A 71 7.49 -12.30 -11.04
N GLU A 72 7.07 -11.66 -9.97
CA GLU A 72 7.27 -10.23 -9.69
C GLU A 72 8.75 -9.83 -9.44
N ARG A 73 9.59 -10.76 -8.99
CA ARG A 73 10.97 -10.47 -8.51
C ARG A 73 11.93 -9.99 -9.60
N LYS A 74 11.52 -10.10 -10.87
CA LYS A 74 12.31 -9.73 -12.05
C LYS A 74 11.71 -8.58 -12.82
N VAL A 75 10.63 -7.99 -12.30
CA VAL A 75 9.82 -7.01 -13.02
C VAL A 75 9.98 -5.67 -12.33
N PRO A 76 10.78 -4.75 -12.87
CA PRO A 76 10.94 -3.42 -12.30
C PRO A 76 9.70 -2.57 -12.59
N LEU A 77 9.34 -1.66 -11.68
CA LEU A 77 8.14 -0.84 -11.76
C LEU A 77 8.05 -0.07 -13.09
N HIS A 78 9.16 0.51 -13.55
CA HIS A 78 9.18 1.20 -14.84
C HIS A 78 8.88 0.32 -16.06
N ALA A 79 8.94 -1.01 -15.96
CA ALA A 79 8.57 -1.89 -17.07
C ALA A 79 7.06 -1.99 -17.25
N VAL A 80 6.29 -1.73 -16.20
CA VAL A 80 4.81 -1.83 -16.19
C VAL A 80 4.11 -0.49 -16.04
N ALA A 81 4.79 0.52 -15.47
CA ALA A 81 4.31 1.88 -15.31
C ALA A 81 5.46 2.91 -15.50
N PRO A 82 5.96 3.08 -16.75
CA PRO A 82 7.11 3.95 -17.03
C PRO A 82 6.85 5.47 -16.96
N ALA A 83 5.62 5.96 -16.96
CA ALA A 83 5.36 7.37 -17.22
C ALA A 83 4.31 7.96 -16.30
N ALA A 84 4.37 9.29 -16.12
CA ALA A 84 3.33 10.01 -15.41
C ALA A 84 1.96 9.79 -16.08
N GLY A 85 0.96 9.45 -15.28
CA GLY A 85 -0.38 9.07 -15.71
C GLY A 85 -0.60 7.56 -15.80
N ASP A 86 0.45 6.74 -15.78
CA ASP A 86 0.31 5.29 -15.75
C ASP A 86 -0.30 4.81 -14.44
N LYS A 87 -1.14 3.78 -14.53
CA LYS A 87 -1.91 3.22 -13.42
C LYS A 87 -1.81 1.70 -13.45
N ILE A 88 -1.58 1.13 -12.28
CA ILE A 88 -1.63 -0.32 -12.05
C ILE A 88 -2.44 -0.58 -10.78
N SER A 89 -3.03 -1.77 -10.69
CA SER A 89 -3.74 -2.24 -9.51
C SER A 89 -2.81 -3.12 -8.67
N TYR A 90 -3.01 -3.08 -7.35
CA TYR A 90 -2.35 -3.95 -6.40
C TYR A 90 -3.39 -4.45 -5.40
N THR A 91 -3.56 -5.75 -5.31
CA THR A 91 -4.43 -6.40 -4.32
C THR A 91 -3.56 -7.07 -3.27
N TYR A 92 -3.86 -6.83 -2.00
CA TYR A 92 -3.28 -7.52 -0.86
C TYR A 92 -4.38 -8.25 -0.10
N ASP A 93 -4.06 -9.45 0.39
CA ASP A 93 -5.00 -10.35 1.04
C ASP A 93 -6.18 -10.74 0.14
N PHE A 94 -6.15 -11.95 -0.40
CA PHE A 94 -7.23 -12.44 -1.26
C PHE A 94 -8.49 -12.84 -0.48
N GLY A 95 -8.43 -12.89 0.86
CA GLY A 95 -9.59 -13.03 1.73
C GLY A 95 -10.32 -11.71 1.91
N ASP A 96 -9.58 -10.69 2.38
CA ASP A 96 -10.12 -9.35 2.66
C ASP A 96 -10.25 -8.44 1.42
N ASP A 97 -9.58 -8.80 0.32
CA ASP A 97 -9.57 -8.12 -0.99
C ASP A 97 -9.18 -6.64 -0.91
N TRP A 98 -8.03 -6.34 -0.27
CA TRP A 98 -7.54 -4.97 -0.17
C TRP A 98 -6.99 -4.45 -1.50
N GLY A 99 -7.87 -3.87 -2.29
CA GLY A 99 -7.55 -3.21 -3.54
C GLY A 99 -6.83 -1.87 -3.38
N HIS A 100 -5.81 -1.65 -4.20
CA HIS A 100 -5.08 -0.40 -4.30
C HIS A 100 -4.95 0.03 -5.74
N ARG A 101 -5.08 1.33 -5.95
CA ARG A 101 -4.66 1.98 -7.19
C ARG A 101 -3.31 2.66 -6.98
N ILE A 102 -2.33 2.27 -7.78
CA ILE A 102 -1.02 2.92 -7.86
C ILE A 102 -1.00 3.78 -9.11
N GLU A 103 -0.79 5.08 -8.95
CA GLU A 103 -0.68 6.05 -10.04
C GLU A 103 0.70 6.69 -10.02
N VAL A 104 1.40 6.64 -11.16
CA VAL A 104 2.65 7.39 -11.33
C VAL A 104 2.30 8.85 -11.57
N GLU A 105 2.66 9.72 -10.63
CA GLU A 105 2.40 11.16 -10.75
C GLU A 105 3.55 11.88 -11.46
N LYS A 106 4.80 11.45 -11.21
CA LYS A 106 6.00 12.08 -11.79
C LYS A 106 7.13 11.07 -11.98
N ALA A 107 7.92 11.26 -13.03
CA ALA A 107 9.26 10.69 -13.16
C ALA A 107 10.29 11.81 -12.93
N LEU A 108 11.19 11.62 -11.98
CA LEU A 108 12.15 12.63 -11.54
C LEU A 108 13.58 12.07 -11.63
N PRO A 109 14.59 12.90 -11.85
CA PRO A 109 15.98 12.50 -11.63
C PRO A 109 16.18 12.06 -10.18
N ARG A 110 16.95 11.00 -9.97
CA ARG A 110 17.37 10.58 -8.63
C ARG A 110 18.28 11.63 -8.01
N ASP A 111 18.01 12.01 -6.77
CA ASP A 111 18.89 12.85 -5.96
C ASP A 111 19.85 11.95 -5.17
N PRO A 112 21.18 12.05 -5.36
CA PRO A 112 22.16 11.22 -4.65
C PRO A 112 22.19 11.45 -3.14
N GLU A 113 21.75 12.62 -2.65
CA GLU A 113 21.72 12.96 -1.23
C GLU A 113 20.42 12.52 -0.54
N THR A 114 19.46 11.99 -1.30
CA THR A 114 18.17 11.53 -0.78
C THR A 114 18.13 10.00 -0.69
N ALA A 115 17.74 9.48 0.47
CA ALA A 115 17.41 8.07 0.65
C ALA A 115 16.04 7.73 0.05
N TYR A 116 15.96 6.57 -0.61
CA TYR A 116 14.74 6.01 -1.17
C TYR A 116 14.60 4.55 -0.72
N PRO A 117 13.38 4.01 -0.59
CA PRO A 117 12.08 4.67 -0.79
C PRO A 117 11.75 5.66 0.32
N ARG A 118 10.89 6.65 0.04
CA ARG A 118 10.40 7.58 1.06
C ARG A 118 8.95 7.98 0.85
N CYS A 119 8.23 8.24 1.93
CA CYS A 119 6.91 8.86 1.93
C CYS A 119 7.06 10.38 1.99
N LEU A 120 6.36 11.08 1.08
CA LEU A 120 6.31 12.54 1.06
C LEU A 120 5.15 13.08 1.89
N THR A 121 4.01 12.41 1.82
CA THR A 121 2.76 12.81 2.45
C THR A 121 1.72 11.70 2.24
N GLY A 122 0.58 11.82 2.90
CA GLY A 122 -0.50 10.86 2.89
C GLY A 122 -1.67 11.38 3.71
N ARG A 123 -2.67 10.53 3.89
CA ARG A 123 -3.82 10.86 4.73
C ARG A 123 -4.40 9.59 5.33
N ARG A 124 -4.85 9.72 6.59
CA ARG A 124 -5.58 8.71 7.38
C ARG A 124 -4.79 7.47 7.73
N ALA A 125 -5.21 6.82 8.81
CA ALA A 125 -4.71 5.53 9.21
C ALA A 125 -5.18 4.51 8.17
N CYS A 126 -4.34 3.50 7.93
CA CYS A 126 -4.78 2.37 7.13
C CYS A 126 -5.63 1.44 7.98
N PRO A 127 -6.56 0.69 7.36
CA PRO A 127 -7.27 -0.38 8.04
C PRO A 127 -6.29 -1.32 8.75
N PRO A 128 -6.58 -1.75 9.99
CA PRO A 128 -5.80 -2.79 10.65
C PRO A 128 -5.76 -4.08 9.81
N GLU A 129 -4.72 -4.89 10.00
CA GLU A 129 -4.68 -6.26 9.45
C GLU A 129 -5.89 -7.07 9.91
N ASP A 130 -6.36 -7.98 9.06
CA ASP A 130 -7.43 -8.95 9.34
C ASP A 130 -8.76 -8.32 9.81
N CYS A 131 -9.05 -7.07 9.43
CA CYS A 131 -10.27 -6.38 9.83
C CYS A 131 -11.49 -6.71 8.95
N GLY A 132 -11.39 -7.68 8.03
CA GLY A 132 -12.52 -8.16 7.21
C GLY A 132 -12.79 -7.31 5.97
N GLY A 133 -11.73 -6.78 5.34
CA GLY A 133 -11.84 -6.00 4.11
C GLY A 133 -12.55 -4.65 4.28
N PRO A 134 -12.90 -3.96 3.18
CA PRO A 134 -13.50 -2.63 3.22
C PRO A 134 -14.81 -2.55 4.04
N TRP A 135 -15.62 -3.60 4.01
CA TRP A 135 -16.86 -3.68 4.78
C TRP A 135 -16.61 -3.90 6.26
N GLY A 136 -15.71 -4.83 6.62
CA GLY A 136 -15.34 -5.06 8.01
C GLY A 136 -14.69 -3.82 8.65
N TYR A 137 -13.87 -3.09 7.90
CA TYR A 137 -13.34 -1.80 8.36
C TYR A 137 -14.43 -0.74 8.59
N ALA A 138 -15.46 -0.69 7.74
CA ALA A 138 -16.56 0.23 7.94
C ALA A 138 -17.35 -0.11 9.22
N ASN A 139 -17.64 -1.39 9.46
CA ASN A 139 -18.27 -1.87 10.69
C ASN A 139 -17.41 -1.55 11.91
N PHE A 140 -16.10 -1.82 11.81
CA PHE A 140 -15.13 -1.50 12.86
C PHE A 140 -15.16 -0.02 13.23
N LEU A 141 -15.13 0.88 12.25
CA LEU A 141 -15.19 2.32 12.50
C LEU A 141 -16.51 2.76 13.14
N GLU A 142 -17.64 2.18 12.72
CA GLU A 142 -18.94 2.44 13.33
C GLU A 142 -18.91 2.02 14.81
N ALA A 143 -18.53 0.77 15.07
CA ALA A 143 -18.49 0.21 16.41
C ALA A 143 -17.60 1.00 17.37
N ILE A 144 -16.35 1.33 17.00
CA ILE A 144 -15.44 2.03 17.93
C ILE A 144 -15.84 3.49 18.20
N THR A 145 -16.76 4.06 17.41
CA THR A 145 -17.24 5.44 17.60
C THR A 145 -18.57 5.53 18.33
N ASP A 146 -19.29 4.41 18.48
CA ASP A 146 -20.55 4.32 19.19
C ASP A 146 -20.39 3.46 20.47
N PRO A 147 -20.32 4.07 21.67
CA PRO A 147 -20.23 3.34 22.93
C PRO A 147 -21.44 2.45 23.24
N GLU A 148 -22.57 2.59 22.54
CA GLU A 148 -23.74 1.73 22.70
C GLU A 148 -23.75 0.55 21.69
N HIS A 149 -22.79 0.49 20.76
CA HIS A 149 -22.67 -0.60 19.81
C HIS A 149 -22.33 -1.91 20.51
N GLU A 150 -22.97 -3.02 20.11
CA GLU A 150 -22.82 -4.31 20.80
C GLU A 150 -21.37 -4.85 20.75
N GLU A 151 -20.64 -4.54 19.69
CA GLU A 151 -19.24 -4.92 19.49
C GLU A 151 -18.21 -3.85 19.96
N HIS A 152 -18.64 -2.73 20.59
CA HIS A 152 -17.75 -1.58 20.90
C HIS A 152 -16.52 -1.97 21.70
N ASP A 153 -16.72 -2.58 22.87
CA ASP A 153 -15.64 -2.93 23.80
C ASP A 153 -14.72 -4.02 23.21
N GLU A 154 -15.31 -5.01 22.51
CA GLU A 154 -14.57 -6.11 21.88
C GLU A 154 -13.63 -5.60 20.79
N LEU A 155 -14.14 -4.75 19.89
CA LEU A 155 -13.34 -4.24 18.77
C LEU A 155 -12.31 -3.20 19.22
N LEU A 156 -12.57 -2.44 20.28
CA LEU A 156 -11.56 -1.59 20.90
C LEU A 156 -10.45 -2.41 21.55
N GLU A 157 -10.78 -3.46 22.29
CA GLU A 157 -9.76 -4.36 22.85
C GLU A 157 -8.92 -5.01 21.75
N TRP A 158 -9.57 -5.51 20.70
CA TRP A 158 -8.93 -6.14 19.55
C TRP A 158 -7.91 -5.24 18.86
N VAL A 159 -8.22 -3.95 18.64
CA VAL A 159 -7.30 -3.00 18.00
C VAL A 159 -6.22 -2.47 18.95
N GLY A 160 -6.18 -2.92 20.20
CA GLY A 160 -5.18 -2.50 21.19
C GLY A 160 -5.59 -1.30 22.04
N GLY A 161 -6.89 -1.01 22.12
CA GLY A 161 -7.53 -0.07 23.05
C GLY A 161 -7.90 1.29 22.46
N ALA A 162 -7.29 1.72 21.36
CA ALA A 162 -7.65 2.97 20.69
C ALA A 162 -7.21 2.97 19.23
N PHE A 163 -8.03 3.59 18.37
CA PHE A 163 -7.71 3.78 16.96
C PHE A 163 -8.22 5.15 16.48
N ASP A 164 -7.32 5.98 15.95
CA ASP A 164 -7.70 7.24 15.29
C ASP A 164 -7.66 7.07 13.75
N PRO A 165 -8.81 6.97 13.08
CA PRO A 165 -8.85 6.79 11.62
C PRO A 165 -8.27 7.98 10.85
N SER A 166 -8.11 9.14 11.49
CA SER A 166 -7.55 10.34 10.87
C SER A 166 -6.02 10.40 10.94
N GLN A 167 -5.40 9.59 11.80
CA GLN A 167 -3.97 9.63 12.10
C GLN A 167 -3.11 9.41 10.85
N PHE A 168 -2.10 10.24 10.67
CA PHE A 168 -1.08 10.06 9.63
C PHE A 168 0.23 10.71 10.08
N ASP A 169 1.29 9.92 10.16
CA ASP A 169 2.63 10.40 10.51
C ASP A 169 3.64 9.99 9.42
N VAL A 170 4.17 10.99 8.73
CA VAL A 170 5.13 10.79 7.64
C VAL A 170 6.51 10.39 8.16
N GLU A 171 6.89 10.82 9.36
CA GLU A 171 8.18 10.47 9.96
C GLU A 171 8.19 9.00 10.37
N ASP A 172 7.13 8.53 11.02
CA ASP A 172 7.01 7.13 11.42
C ASP A 172 6.95 6.18 10.22
N ILE A 173 6.25 6.56 9.15
CA ILE A 173 6.28 5.80 7.89
C ILE A 173 7.70 5.75 7.33
N ASN A 174 8.42 6.88 7.29
CA ASN A 174 9.77 6.91 6.76
C ASN A 174 10.75 6.09 7.62
N LYS A 175 10.61 6.07 8.95
CA LYS A 175 11.39 5.20 9.84
C LYS A 175 11.22 3.73 9.44
N ARG A 176 9.98 3.27 9.23
CA ARG A 176 9.68 1.91 8.76
C ARG A 176 10.26 1.61 7.39
N LEU A 177 10.18 2.56 6.46
CA LEU A 177 10.74 2.41 5.11
C LEU A 177 12.28 2.27 5.12
N THR A 178 12.96 2.89 6.08
CA THR A 178 14.44 2.83 6.20
C THR A 178 14.97 1.66 7.03
N ALA A 179 14.09 0.91 7.71
CA ALA A 179 14.49 -0.18 8.60
C ALA A 179 14.73 -1.53 7.88
N GLN A 180 14.67 -1.55 6.54
CA GLN A 180 14.82 -2.75 5.70
C GLN A 180 16.26 -3.05 5.27
#